data_AF-A0A7W6A6J6-F1
#
_entry.id   AF-A0A7W6A6J6-F1
#
_cell.length_a   1.000
_cell.length_b   1.000
_cell.length_c   1.000
_cell.angle_alpha   90.00
_cell.angle_beta   90.00
_cell.angle_gamma   90.00
#
_symmetry.space_group_name_H-M   'P 1'
#
loop_
_entity.id
_entity.type
_entity.pdbx_description
1 polymer ?
#
loop_
_entity_poly.entity_id
_entity_poly.type
_entity_poly.pdbx_seq_one_letter_code
_entity_poly.pdbx_strand_id
1 'polypeptide(L)'
;MIAIIAAALLIQAAPREDPGFTDIWNEYGSAMEAEGITRRMAAQAYTWTEGQYHLGLCRRYLDQDDVTFWREWWKNTPLEQSVMGRRLLEVGSTNYTEGLEAAVTEPITSAHCQRIADSWFADMKRLTEEPQ
;
A
#
# COMPACT_ATOMS: atom_id res chain seq x y z
N MET A 1 -41.85 -28.44 16.13
CA MET A 1 -41.24 -27.21 15.57
C MET A 1 -39.75 -27.30 15.82
N ILE A 2 -38.95 -27.54 14.77
CA ILE A 2 -37.50 -27.60 14.86
C ILE A 2 -36.98 -26.23 14.42
N ALA A 3 -36.42 -25.48 15.36
CA ALA A 3 -35.72 -24.24 15.07
C ALA A 3 -34.36 -24.62 14.46
N ILE A 4 -34.23 -24.47 13.15
CA ILE A 4 -32.94 -24.57 12.47
C ILE A 4 -32.19 -23.28 12.79
N ILE A 5 -31.24 -23.36 13.71
CA ILE A 5 -30.26 -22.30 13.91
C ILE A 5 -29.32 -22.37 12.70
N ALA A 6 -29.54 -21.48 11.75
CA ALA A 6 -28.59 -21.23 10.68
C ALA A 6 -27.34 -20.62 11.31
N ALA A 7 -26.33 -21.46 11.55
CA ALA A 7 -24.97 -21.00 11.81
C ALA A 7 -24.50 -20.29 10.54
N ALA A 8 -24.66 -18.96 10.51
CA ALA A 8 -24.02 -18.11 9.54
C ALA A 8 -22.51 -18.29 9.70
N LEU A 9 -21.92 -19.11 8.83
CA LEU A 9 -20.48 -19.14 8.61
C LEU A 9 -20.09 -17.73 8.17
N LEU A 10 -19.63 -16.91 9.10
CA LEU A 10 -18.81 -15.75 8.80
C LEU A 10 -17.48 -16.29 8.27
N ILE A 11 -17.46 -16.65 6.99
CA ILE A 11 -16.22 -16.71 6.23
C ILE A 11 -15.77 -15.25 6.21
N GLN A 12 -14.97 -14.86 7.20
CA GLN A 12 -14.10 -13.71 7.08
C GLN A 12 -13.23 -14.05 5.86
N ALA A 13 -13.59 -13.50 4.71
CA ALA A 13 -12.75 -13.58 3.53
C ALA A 13 -11.43 -12.99 3.99
N ALA A 14 -10.41 -13.83 4.16
CA ALA A 14 -9.07 -13.36 4.42
C ALA A 14 -8.81 -12.24 3.39
N PRO A 15 -8.22 -11.10 3.80
CA PRO A 15 -7.86 -10.06 2.85
C PRO A 15 -7.20 -10.72 1.66
N ARG A 16 -7.76 -10.53 0.46
CA ARG A 16 -7.12 -10.97 -0.77
C ARG A 16 -5.80 -10.22 -0.84
N GLU A 17 -4.72 -10.87 -0.44
CA GLU A 17 -3.37 -10.39 -0.72
C GLU A 17 -3.21 -10.34 -2.23
N ASP A 18 -2.62 -9.25 -2.71
CA ASP A 18 -2.29 -9.09 -4.11
C ASP A 18 -1.40 -10.28 -4.56
N PRO A 19 -1.72 -10.98 -5.67
CA PRO A 19 -0.87 -12.03 -6.20
C PRO A 19 0.59 -11.59 -6.37
N GLY A 20 0.82 -10.34 -6.76
CA GLY A 20 2.15 -9.75 -6.91
C GLY A 20 2.90 -9.63 -5.58
N PHE A 21 2.23 -9.28 -4.48
CA PHE A 21 2.84 -9.28 -3.15
C PHE A 21 3.18 -10.70 -2.68
N THR A 22 2.28 -11.66 -2.90
CA THR A 22 2.49 -13.05 -2.47
C THR A 22 3.74 -13.66 -3.09
N ASP A 23 3.98 -13.41 -4.38
CA ASP A 23 5.16 -13.90 -5.08
C ASP A 23 6.45 -13.26 -4.53
N ILE A 24 6.44 -11.94 -4.32
CA ILE A 24 7.58 -11.22 -3.71
C ILE A 24 7.87 -11.76 -2.31
N TRP A 25 6.84 -12.01 -1.50
CA TRP A 25 7.01 -12.53 -0.15
C TRP A 25 7.55 -13.96 -0.17
N ASN A 26 7.08 -14.82 -1.07
CA ASN A 26 7.58 -16.18 -1.20
C ASN A 26 9.06 -16.22 -1.62
N GLU A 27 9.50 -15.26 -2.44
CA GLU A 27 10.89 -15.18 -2.91
C GLU A 27 11.83 -14.52 -1.90
N TYR A 28 11.40 -13.43 -1.25
CA TYR A 28 12.27 -12.56 -0.44
C TYR A 28 11.91 -12.51 1.05
N GLY A 29 10.82 -13.15 1.48
CA GLY A 29 10.27 -13.04 2.83
C GLY A 29 11.28 -13.38 3.93
N SER A 30 12.00 -14.49 3.79
CA SER A 30 13.03 -14.88 4.78
C SER A 30 14.16 -13.84 4.93
N ALA A 31 14.53 -13.17 3.84
CA ALA A 31 15.55 -12.10 3.89
C ALA A 31 14.99 -10.83 4.53
N MET A 32 13.73 -10.48 4.22
CA MET A 32 13.01 -9.38 4.86
C MET A 32 12.88 -9.61 6.37
N GLU A 33 12.49 -10.81 6.79
CA GLU A 33 12.38 -11.18 8.21
C GLU A 33 13.72 -11.09 8.94
N ALA A 34 14.82 -11.54 8.31
CA ALA A 34 16.16 -11.42 8.87
C ALA A 34 16.61 -9.96 9.09
N GLU A 35 16.03 -9.03 8.32
CA GLU A 35 16.25 -7.58 8.45
C GLU A 35 15.22 -6.89 9.37
N GLY A 36 14.35 -7.67 10.05
CA GLY A 36 13.32 -7.15 10.95
C GLY A 36 12.08 -6.61 10.25
N ILE A 37 11.90 -6.90 8.96
CA ILE A 37 10.70 -6.56 8.21
C ILE A 37 9.69 -7.70 8.35
N THR A 38 8.56 -7.42 9.00
CA THR A 38 7.45 -8.37 9.08
C THR A 38 6.68 -8.43 7.75
N ARG A 39 5.98 -9.54 7.49
CA ARG A 39 5.07 -9.68 6.34
C ARG A 39 4.10 -8.50 6.22
N ARG A 40 3.51 -8.07 7.34
CA ARG A 40 2.62 -6.92 7.38
C ARG A 40 3.31 -5.63 6.92
N MET A 41 4.50 -5.34 7.45
CA MET A 41 5.27 -4.18 7.02
C MET A 41 5.63 -4.25 5.54
N ALA A 42 6.02 -5.43 5.03
CA ALA A 42 6.31 -5.63 3.63
C ALA A 42 5.08 -5.40 2.74
N ALA A 43 3.90 -5.90 3.16
CA ALA A 43 2.64 -5.67 2.47
C ALA A 43 2.29 -4.18 2.43
N GLN A 44 2.41 -3.49 3.57
CA GLN A 44 2.20 -2.05 3.63
C GLN A 44 3.20 -1.27 2.76
N ALA A 45 4.47 -1.66 2.74
CA ALA A 45 5.49 -1.04 1.89
C ALA A 45 5.24 -1.29 0.39
N TYR A 46 4.72 -2.46 0.04
CA TYR A 46 4.31 -2.81 -1.32
C TYR A 46 3.12 -1.95 -1.77
N THR A 47 2.03 -1.95 -1.01
CA THR A 47 0.87 -1.09 -1.29
C THR A 47 1.23 0.39 -1.28
N TRP A 48 2.15 0.80 -0.41
CA TRP A 48 2.70 2.15 -0.41
C TRP A 48 3.39 2.49 -1.73
N THR A 49 4.24 1.58 -2.22
CA THR A 49 4.99 1.70 -3.48
C THR A 49 4.06 1.84 -4.68
N GLU A 50 3.00 1.04 -4.76
CA GLU A 50 2.01 1.11 -5.83
C GLU A 50 1.25 2.44 -5.82
N GLY A 51 0.86 2.90 -4.63
CA GLY A 51 0.16 4.18 -4.47
C GLY A 51 1.00 5.40 -4.86
N GLN A 52 2.33 5.30 -4.88
CA GLN A 52 3.20 6.44 -5.13
C GLN A 52 3.04 7.03 -6.53
N TYR A 53 2.84 6.20 -7.56
CA TYR A 53 2.58 6.69 -8.92
C TYR A 53 1.34 7.59 -8.94
N HIS A 54 0.25 7.12 -8.34
CA HIS A 54 -0.97 7.88 -8.26
C HIS A 54 -0.84 9.12 -7.37
N LEU A 55 -0.07 9.07 -6.29
CA LEU A 55 0.22 10.23 -5.44
C LEU A 55 0.92 11.34 -6.23
N GLY A 56 1.87 10.98 -7.09
CA GLY A 56 2.55 11.92 -8.00
C GLY A 56 1.60 12.46 -9.07
N LEU A 57 0.90 11.55 -9.75
CA LEU A 57 -0.06 11.85 -10.81
C LEU A 57 -1.16 12.82 -10.36
N CYS A 58 -1.65 12.62 -9.13
CA CYS A 58 -2.71 13.41 -8.54
C CYS A 58 -2.24 14.59 -7.71
N ARG A 59 -0.93 14.83 -7.60
CA ARG A 59 -0.32 15.79 -6.68
C ARG A 59 -1.04 17.14 -6.67
N ARG A 60 -1.38 17.70 -7.84
CA ARG A 60 -2.01 19.04 -7.97
C ARG A 60 -3.41 19.16 -7.35
N TYR A 61 -4.05 18.04 -7.02
CA TYR A 61 -5.40 17.98 -6.43
C TYR A 61 -5.40 17.54 -4.98
N LEU A 62 -4.24 17.21 -4.42
CA LEU A 62 -4.09 16.72 -3.06
C LEU A 62 -3.51 17.80 -2.16
N ASP A 63 -3.89 17.74 -0.89
CA ASP A 63 -3.29 18.57 0.14
C ASP A 63 -1.79 18.23 0.29
N GLN A 64 -0.95 19.26 0.49
CA GLN A 64 0.50 19.07 0.57
C GLN A 64 0.92 18.34 1.85
N ASP A 65 0.19 18.51 2.95
CA ASP A 65 0.50 17.83 4.20
C ASP A 65 0.16 16.34 4.08
N ASP A 66 -0.96 15.99 3.44
CA ASP A 66 -1.31 14.61 3.12
C ASP A 66 -0.26 13.95 2.22
N VAL A 67 0.15 14.64 1.14
CA VAL A 67 1.22 14.16 0.27
C VAL A 67 2.50 13.92 1.07
N THR A 68 2.88 14.86 1.94
CA THR A 68 4.11 14.75 2.74
C THR A 68 4.03 13.57 3.70
N PHE A 69 2.92 13.44 4.43
CA PHE A 69 2.66 12.31 5.32
C PHE A 69 2.83 10.98 4.56
N TRP A 70 2.18 10.85 3.41
CA TRP A 70 2.24 9.63 2.63
C TRP A 70 3.61 9.39 2.01
N ARG A 71 4.34 10.42 1.56
CA ARG A 71 5.72 10.26 1.09
C ARG A 71 6.66 9.75 2.18
N GLU A 72 6.35 10.03 3.44
CA GLU A 72 7.22 9.79 4.59
C GLU A 72 6.66 8.76 5.58
N TRP A 73 5.58 8.06 5.22
CA TRP A 73 4.87 7.12 6.10
C TRP A 73 5.78 6.06 6.74
N TRP A 74 6.83 5.66 6.03
CA TRP A 74 7.80 4.65 6.44
C TRP A 74 8.89 5.18 7.40
N LYS A 75 8.96 6.50 7.66
CA LYS A 75 9.99 7.07 8.53
C LYS A 75 9.91 6.45 9.93
N ASN A 76 11.08 6.22 10.53
CA ASN A 76 11.23 5.56 11.83
C ASN A 76 10.72 4.11 11.88
N THR A 77 10.54 3.46 10.73
CA THR A 77 10.30 2.00 10.65
C THR A 77 11.61 1.28 10.28
N PRO A 78 11.71 -0.03 10.51
CA PRO A 78 12.86 -0.81 10.04
C PRO A 78 13.10 -0.73 8.52
N LEU A 79 12.11 -0.34 7.71
CA LEU A 79 12.23 -0.23 6.24
C LEU A 79 13.37 0.71 5.82
N GLU A 80 13.53 1.85 6.51
CA GLU A 80 14.59 2.83 6.19
C GLU A 80 16.00 2.29 6.47
N GLN A 81 16.11 1.42 7.48
CA GLN A 81 17.39 0.92 7.98
C GLN A 81 17.80 -0.40 7.28
N SER A 82 16.83 -1.10 6.72
CA SER A 82 16.97 -2.36 5.99
C SER A 82 17.43 -2.16 4.53
N VAL A 83 18.19 -3.13 3.98
CA VAL A 83 18.58 -3.13 2.56
C VAL A 83 17.36 -3.37 1.68
N MET A 84 16.55 -4.38 2.00
CA MET A 84 15.35 -4.72 1.23
C MET A 84 14.27 -3.63 1.35
N GLY A 85 14.09 -3.08 2.55
CA GLY A 85 13.19 -1.97 2.81
C GLY A 85 13.55 -0.75 1.96
N ARG A 86 14.82 -0.32 1.97
CA ARG A 86 15.25 0.81 1.12
C ARG A 86 15.02 0.59 -0.37
N ARG A 87 15.16 -0.64 -0.87
CA ARG A 87 14.85 -0.95 -2.28
C ARG A 87 13.37 -0.71 -2.61
N LEU A 88 12.46 -1.17 -1.75
CA LEU A 88 11.02 -0.89 -1.93
C LEU A 88 10.74 0.62 -1.90
N LEU A 89 11.37 1.35 -0.97
CA LEU A 89 11.22 2.80 -0.85
C LEU A 89 11.76 3.56 -2.07
N GLU A 90 12.84 3.07 -2.68
CA GLU A 90 13.40 3.59 -3.92
C GLU A 90 12.44 3.38 -5.09
N VAL A 91 11.88 2.18 -5.25
CA VAL A 91 10.86 1.91 -6.28
C VAL A 91 9.66 2.85 -6.14
N GLY A 92 9.11 3.01 -4.93
CA GLY A 92 8.02 3.95 -4.73
C GLY A 92 8.42 5.41 -5.00
N SER A 93 9.67 5.81 -4.74
CA SER A 93 10.14 7.15 -5.09
C SER A 93 10.25 7.38 -6.59
N THR A 94 10.69 6.36 -7.34
CA THR A 94 10.66 6.37 -8.81
C THR A 94 9.22 6.49 -9.32
N ASN A 95 8.31 5.64 -8.84
CA ASN A 95 6.90 5.68 -9.21
C ASN A 95 6.28 7.07 -9.01
N TYR A 96 6.55 7.73 -7.86
CA TYR A 96 6.06 9.09 -7.62
C TYR A 96 6.56 10.10 -8.65
N THR A 97 7.83 10.01 -9.04
CA THR A 97 8.42 10.88 -10.06
C THR A 97 7.78 10.65 -11.42
N GLU A 98 7.60 9.38 -11.81
CA GLU A 98 6.90 9.02 -13.04
C GLU A 98 5.45 9.53 -13.06
N GLY A 99 4.76 9.47 -11.92
CA GLY A 99 3.43 10.04 -11.76
C GLY A 99 3.41 11.55 -11.99
N LEU A 100 4.37 12.29 -11.42
CA LEU A 100 4.49 13.73 -11.65
C LEU A 100 4.70 14.07 -13.13
N GLU A 101 5.53 13.29 -13.82
CA GLU A 101 5.79 13.46 -15.26
C GLU A 101 4.54 13.18 -16.10
N ALA A 102 3.82 12.10 -15.78
CA ALA A 102 2.56 11.74 -16.43
C ALA A 102 1.46 12.80 -16.24
N ALA A 103 1.42 13.48 -15.08
CA ALA A 103 0.43 14.53 -14.80
C ALA A 103 0.48 15.73 -15.77
N VAL A 104 1.60 15.89 -16.48
CA VAL A 104 1.77 16.95 -17.50
C VAL A 104 0.97 16.66 -18.76
N THR A 105 0.85 15.39 -19.13
CA THR A 105 0.28 14.96 -20.41
C THR A 105 -1.09 14.30 -20.25
N GLU A 106 -1.40 13.76 -19.07
CA GLU A 106 -2.65 13.05 -18.83
C GLU A 106 -3.80 13.97 -18.38
N PRO A 107 -4.98 13.91 -19.04
CA PRO A 107 -6.15 14.68 -18.63
C PRO A 107 -6.81 14.05 -17.41
N ILE A 108 -6.28 14.35 -16.22
CA ILE A 108 -6.83 13.89 -14.94
C ILE A 108 -7.65 14.97 -14.24
N THR A 109 -8.73 14.54 -13.58
CA THR A 109 -9.65 15.41 -12.83
C THR A 109 -9.48 15.22 -11.32
N SER A 110 -9.85 16.23 -10.53
CA SER A 110 -9.87 16.12 -9.07
C SER A 110 -10.75 14.97 -8.58
N ALA A 111 -11.91 14.75 -9.21
CA ALA A 111 -12.83 13.66 -8.87
C ALA A 111 -12.22 12.27 -9.14
N HIS A 112 -11.39 12.13 -10.18
CA HIS A 112 -10.64 10.89 -10.43
C HIS A 112 -9.60 10.66 -9.34
N CYS A 113 -8.84 11.69 -8.98
CA CYS A 113 -7.84 11.62 -7.92
C CYS A 113 -8.41 11.31 -6.55
N GLN A 114 -9.56 11.88 -6.19
CA GLN A 114 -10.22 11.56 -4.93
C GLN A 114 -10.55 10.07 -4.84
N ARG A 115 -11.09 9.46 -5.91
CA ARG A 115 -11.43 8.03 -5.91
C ARG A 115 -10.21 7.14 -5.75
N ILE A 116 -9.09 7.51 -6.38
CA ILE A 116 -7.84 6.75 -6.22
C ILE A 116 -7.33 6.87 -4.78
N ALA A 117 -7.29 8.08 -4.23
CA ALA A 117 -6.86 8.31 -2.85
C ALA A 117 -7.73 7.53 -1.85
N ASP A 118 -9.06 7.59 -1.98
CA ASP A 118 -10.00 6.88 -1.11
C ASP A 118 -9.79 5.35 -1.17
N SER A 119 -9.61 4.80 -2.38
CA SER A 119 -9.35 3.36 -2.57
C SER A 119 -8.03 2.96 -1.93
N TRP A 120 -6.96 3.70 -2.20
CA TRP A 120 -5.64 3.40 -1.68
C TRP A 120 -5.56 3.52 -0.16
N PHE A 121 -6.20 4.54 0.43
CA PHE A 121 -6.31 4.67 1.88
C PHE A 121 -7.09 3.52 2.52
N ALA A 122 -8.15 3.05 1.88
CA ALA A 122 -8.90 1.89 2.36
C ALA A 122 -8.03 0.62 2.38
N ASP A 123 -7.15 0.43 1.40
CA ASP A 123 -6.24 -0.71 1.36
C ASP A 123 -5.13 -0.59 2.42
N MET A 124 -4.50 0.57 2.57
CA MET A 124 -3.51 0.83 3.63
C MET A 124 -4.11 0.66 5.04
N LYS A 125 -5.35 1.10 5.25
CA LYS A 125 -6.06 0.94 6.52
C LYS A 125 -6.32 -0.54 6.83
N ARG A 126 -6.77 -1.31 5.83
CA ARG A 126 -7.03 -2.76 5.98
C ARG A 126 -5.79 -3.52 6.45
N LEU A 127 -4.65 -3.22 5.84
CA LEU A 127 -3.36 -3.82 6.22
C LEU A 127 -2.88 -3.45 7.63
N THR A 128 -3.41 -2.37 8.20
CA THR A 128 -3.06 -1.88 9.54
C THR A 128 -3.96 -2.46 10.63
N GLU A 129 -5.25 -2.69 10.32
CA GLU A 129 -6.26 -3.08 11.31
C GLU A 129 -6.53 -4.58 11.38
N GLU A 130 -6.20 -5.35 10.34
CA GLU A 130 -6.50 -6.79 10.33
C GLU A 130 -5.42 -7.63 11.05
N PRO A 131 -5.81 -8.46 12.04
CA PRO A 131 -4.92 -9.49 12.56
C PRO A 131 -4.66 -10.52 11.45
N GLN A 132 -3.38 -10.74 11.14
CA GLN A 132 -2.94 -11.82 10.26
C GLN A 132 -2.66 -13.06 11.09
#